data_AF-A0A2D0IAU9-F1
#
_entry.id   AF-A0A2D0IAU9-F1
#
_cell.length_a   1.000
_cell.length_b   1.000
_cell.length_c   1.000
_cell.angle_alpha   90.00
_cell.angle_beta   90.00
_cell.angle_gamma   90.00
#
_symmetry.space_group_name_H-M   'P 1'
#
loop_
_entity.id
_entity.type
_entity.pdbx_description
1 polymer ?
#
loop_
_entity_poly.entity_id
_entity_poly.type
_entity_poly.pdbx_seq_one_letter_code
_entity_poly.pdbx_strand_id
1 'polypeptide(L)'
;MYYVIQKHHGDPKKHYVAYTVPRYISSQNSQNIIFEFRVNDTVKRKWAPKEEIVLLTDDEQLFQNTLQKLEALKQVHLDKIDAAEEQLNQEIYSMLNSMQKQFEIIKKNN
;
A
#
# COMPACT_ATOMS: atom_id res chain seq x y z
N MET A 1 -9.65 -19.98 13.31
CA MET A 1 -9.44 -19.14 12.12
C MET A 1 -8.41 -18.11 12.51
N TYR A 2 -7.46 -17.76 11.64
CA TYR A 2 -6.48 -16.72 11.90
C TYR A 2 -6.69 -15.55 10.94
N TYR A 3 -6.42 -14.35 11.42
CA TYR A 3 -6.49 -13.11 10.68
C TYR A 3 -5.07 -12.63 10.39
N VAL A 4 -4.83 -12.25 9.13
CA VAL A 4 -3.51 -11.87 8.64
C VAL A 4 -3.59 -10.49 8.01
N ILE A 5 -2.65 -9.63 8.38
CA ILE A 5 -2.35 -8.38 7.65
C ILE A 5 -0.92 -8.52 7.13
N GLN A 6 -0.77 -8.50 5.81
CA GLN A 6 0.52 -8.62 5.12
C GLN A 6 0.79 -7.34 4.33
N LYS A 7 2.03 -6.85 4.32
CA LYS A 7 2.45 -5.75 3.45
C LYS A 7 2.18 -6.08 1.98
N HIS A 8 1.77 -5.09 1.21
CA HIS A 8 1.58 -5.24 -0.22
C HIS A 8 2.66 -4.46 -0.95
N HIS A 9 3.37 -5.16 -1.83
CA HIS A 9 4.37 -4.59 -2.71
C HIS A 9 3.79 -4.53 -4.12
N GLY A 10 3.89 -3.37 -4.78
CA GLY A 10 3.55 -3.20 -6.19
C GLY A 10 2.57 -2.06 -6.50
N ASP A 11 1.78 -1.61 -5.53
CA ASP A 11 0.84 -0.49 -5.70
C ASP A 11 1.09 0.57 -4.62
N PRO A 12 1.55 1.79 -4.99
CA PRO A 12 1.80 2.86 -4.02
C PRO A 12 0.52 3.32 -3.30
N LYS A 13 -0.68 2.97 -3.77
CA LYS A 13 -1.96 3.27 -3.10
C LYS A 13 -2.46 2.11 -2.22
N LYS A 14 -1.80 0.94 -2.24
CA LYS A 14 -2.12 -0.22 -1.40
C LYS A 14 -0.91 -0.68 -0.61
N HIS A 15 -0.91 -0.41 0.68
CA HIS A 15 0.23 -0.72 1.55
C HIS A 15 0.16 -2.11 2.19
N TYR A 16 -1.03 -2.74 2.21
CA TYR A 16 -1.24 -4.05 2.80
C TYR A 16 -2.43 -4.78 2.18
N VAL A 17 -2.50 -6.09 2.43
CA VAL A 17 -3.64 -6.95 2.17
C VAL A 17 -4.03 -7.63 3.49
N ALA A 18 -5.32 -7.63 3.78
CA ALA A 18 -5.88 -8.34 4.93
C ALA A 18 -6.69 -9.56 4.46
N TYR A 19 -6.51 -10.70 5.10
CA TYR A 19 -7.20 -11.95 4.75
C TYR A 19 -7.26 -12.90 5.93
N THR A 20 -8.13 -13.91 5.84
CA THR A 20 -8.26 -14.96 6.86
C THR A 20 -7.70 -16.28 6.34
N VAL A 21 -7.14 -17.07 7.26
CA VAL A 21 -6.57 -18.38 6.96
C VAL A 21 -7.03 -19.39 8.02
N PRO A 22 -7.47 -20.60 7.64
CA PRO A 22 -7.85 -21.61 8.61
C PRO A 22 -6.65 -22.14 9.39
N ARG A 23 -5.46 -22.17 8.76
CA ARG A 23 -4.24 -22.71 9.34
C ARG A 23 -3.00 -22.04 8.75
N TYR A 24 -1.95 -21.96 9.55
CA TYR A 24 -0.62 -21.60 9.10
C TYR A 24 0.43 -22.55 9.69
N ILE A 25 1.59 -22.61 9.04
CA ILE A 25 2.77 -23.34 9.48
C ILE A 25 3.89 -22.31 9.58
N SER A 26 4.51 -22.21 10.75
CA SER A 26 5.65 -21.34 11.01
C SER A 26 6.69 -22.13 11.80
N SER A 27 7.96 -21.90 11.50
CA SER A 27 9.09 -22.46 12.25
C SER A 27 10.02 -21.34 12.66
N GLN A 28 10.61 -21.40 13.86
CA GLN A 28 11.52 -20.35 14.35
C GLN A 28 12.71 -20.12 13.39
N ASN A 29 13.21 -21.19 12.77
CA ASN A 29 14.39 -21.16 11.91
C ASN A 29 14.09 -20.80 10.45
N SER A 30 12.82 -20.63 10.09
CA SER A 30 12.42 -20.23 8.74
C SER A 30 12.11 -18.74 8.69
N GLN A 31 12.52 -18.09 7.60
CA GLN A 31 12.12 -16.71 7.30
C GLN A 31 10.70 -16.61 6.73
N ASN A 32 10.06 -17.74 6.42
CA ASN A 32 8.74 -17.78 5.82
C ASN A 32 7.69 -18.38 6.76
N ILE A 33 6.46 -17.94 6.56
CA ILE A 33 5.24 -18.57 7.06
C ILE A 33 4.51 -19.17 5.86
N ILE A 34 3.94 -20.36 6.05
CA ILE A 34 3.11 -21.02 5.04
C ILE A 34 1.66 -20.90 5.50
N PHE A 35 0.82 -20.30 4.67
CA PHE A 35 -0.62 -20.22 4.89
C PHE A 35 -1.33 -21.31 4.08
N GLU A 36 -2.22 -22.07 4.73
CA GLU A 36 -3.02 -23.10 4.08
C GLU A 36 -4.43 -22.57 3.82
N PHE A 37 -4.86 -22.63 2.56
CA PHE A 37 -6.21 -22.29 2.11
C PHE A 37 -6.91 -23.55 1.63
N ARG A 38 -8.21 -23.67 1.89
CA ARG A 38 -9.04 -24.71 1.27
C ARG A 38 -9.75 -24.11 0.06
N VAL A 39 -9.49 -24.65 -1.12
CA VAL A 39 -10.17 -24.28 -2.36
C VAL A 39 -10.63 -25.56 -3.03
N ASN A 40 -11.95 -25.77 -3.14
CA ASN A 40 -12.56 -26.96 -3.74
C ASN A 40 -12.00 -28.27 -3.13
N ASP A 41 -12.04 -28.38 -1.79
CA ASP A 41 -11.48 -29.48 -0.99
C ASP A 41 -9.98 -29.78 -1.17
N THR A 42 -9.27 -28.98 -1.97
CA THR A 42 -7.83 -29.08 -2.14
C THR A 42 -7.12 -28.05 -1.26
N VAL A 43 -6.10 -28.50 -0.52
CA VAL A 43 -5.25 -27.61 0.29
C VAL A 43 -4.28 -26.88 -0.65
N LYS A 44 -4.45 -25.57 -0.77
CA LYS A 44 -3.49 -24.67 -1.43
C LYS A 44 -2.60 -24.01 -0.39
N ARG A 45 -1.30 -23.96 -0.66
CA ARG A 45 -0.31 -23.36 0.23
C ARG A 45 0.26 -22.09 -0.39
N LYS A 46 0.30 -21.01 0.38
CA LYS A 46 0.96 -19.77 0.00
C LYS A 46 2.10 -19.51 0.97
N TRP A 47 3.27 -19.18 0.42
CA TRP A 47 4.43 -18.77 1.20
C TRP A 47 4.40 -17.25 1.36
N ALA A 48 4.68 -16.77 2.56
CA ALA A 48 4.80 -15.35 2.86
C ALA A 48 6.04 -15.12 3.74
N PRO A 49 6.90 -14.14 3.41
CA PRO A 49 7.99 -13.74 4.29
C PRO A 49 7.46 -13.21 5.62
N LYS A 50 8.09 -13.60 6.73
CA LYS A 50 7.70 -13.15 8.08
C LYS A 50 7.80 -11.64 8.25
N GLU A 51 8.81 -11.04 7.66
CA GLU A 51 9.05 -9.59 7.68
C GLU A 51 7.94 -8.76 6.98
N GLU A 52 7.15 -9.41 6.13
CA GLU A 52 5.98 -8.82 5.48
C GLU A 52 4.71 -8.97 6.31
N ILE A 53 4.69 -9.83 7.32
CA ILE A 53 3.52 -10.02 8.18
C ILE A 53 3.49 -8.89 9.21
N VAL A 54 2.50 -8.01 9.07
CA VAL A 54 2.24 -6.91 10.01
C VAL A 54 1.51 -7.42 11.24
N LEU A 55 0.52 -8.29 11.03
CA LEU A 55 -0.26 -8.92 12.09
C LEU A 55 -0.65 -10.33 11.69
N LEU A 56 -0.50 -11.28 12.61
CA LEU A 56 -1.07 -12.63 12.54
C LEU A 56 -1.65 -12.93 13.92
N THR A 57 -2.97 -13.09 14.01
CA THR A 57 -3.66 -13.27 15.28
C THR A 57 -4.93 -14.11 15.10
N ASP A 58 -5.39 -14.76 16.15
CA ASP A 58 -6.72 -15.37 16.26
C ASP A 58 -7.75 -14.44 16.94
N ASP A 59 -7.30 -13.29 17.47
CA ASP A 59 -8.17 -12.25 18.04
C ASP A 59 -8.72 -11.33 16.94
N GLU A 60 -10.01 -11.50 16.66
CA GLU A 60 -10.74 -10.70 15.68
C GLU A 60 -10.79 -9.21 16.06
N GLN A 61 -10.95 -8.89 17.35
CA GLN A 61 -11.07 -7.50 17.79
C GLN A 61 -9.74 -6.76 17.62
N LEU A 62 -8.62 -7.41 17.96
CA LEU A 62 -7.29 -6.89 17.69
C LEU A 62 -7.06 -6.67 16.20
N PHE A 63 -7.49 -7.63 15.36
CA PHE A 63 -7.40 -7.51 13.92
C PHE A 63 -8.18 -6.31 13.38
N GLN A 64 -9.46 -6.17 13.76
CA GLN A 64 -10.31 -5.05 13.30
C GLN A 64 -9.75 -3.70 13.75
N ASN A 65 -9.31 -3.60 15.01
CA ASN A 65 -8.72 -2.37 15.54
C ASN A 65 -7.43 -1.99 14.80
N THR A 66 -6.60 -2.97 14.47
CA THR A 66 -5.35 -2.74 13.71
C THR A 66 -5.67 -2.32 12.29
N LEU A 67 -6.63 -2.98 11.64
CA LEU A 67 -7.05 -2.67 10.28
C LEU A 67 -7.62 -1.25 10.17
N GLN A 68 -8.47 -0.82 11.11
CA GLN A 68 -9.01 0.54 11.14
C GLN A 68 -7.91 1.60 11.28
N LYS A 69 -6.92 1.36 12.15
CA LYS A 69 -5.76 2.26 12.30
C LYS A 69 -4.96 2.36 11.00
N LEU A 70 -4.76 1.24 10.32
CA LEU A 70 -4.02 1.19 9.06
C LEU A 70 -4.79 1.88 7.91
N GLU A 71 -6.11 1.73 7.82
CA GLU A 71 -6.92 2.46 6.83
C GLU A 71 -6.89 3.97 7.11
N ALA A 72 -6.98 4.39 8.39
CA ALA A 72 -6.87 5.80 8.75
C ALA A 72 -5.50 6.40 8.35
N LEU A 73 -4.41 5.67 8.59
CA LEU A 73 -3.08 6.07 8.14
C LEU A 73 -2.99 6.14 6.61
N LYS A 74 -3.50 5.14 5.92
CA LYS A 74 -3.53 5.09 4.46
C LYS A 74 -4.27 6.28 3.87
N GLN A 75 -5.41 6.67 4.46
CA GLN A 75 -6.15 7.85 4.01
C GLN A 75 -5.27 9.11 4.10
N VAL A 76 -4.62 9.34 5.25
CA VAL A 76 -3.72 10.48 5.44
C VAL A 76 -2.55 10.45 4.44
N HIS A 77 -2.03 9.27 4.11
CA HIS A 77 -0.99 9.12 3.09
C HIS A 77 -1.50 9.45 1.69
N LEU A 78 -2.69 9.00 1.32
CA LEU A 78 -3.31 9.30 0.03
C LEU A 78 -3.58 10.80 -0.11
N ASP A 79 -4.12 11.44 0.91
CA ASP A 79 -4.38 12.89 0.90
C ASP A 79 -3.08 13.69 0.67
N LYS A 80 -1.96 13.24 1.26
CA LYS A 80 -0.64 13.85 1.04
C LYS A 80 -0.10 13.63 -0.36
N ILE A 81 -0.35 12.47 -0.96
CA ILE A 81 0.03 12.18 -2.34
C ILE A 81 -0.75 13.10 -3.28
N ASP A 82 -2.06 13.18 -3.09
CA ASP A 82 -2.93 14.01 -3.93
C ASP A 82 -2.55 15.50 -3.82
N ALA A 83 -2.25 16.00 -2.62
CA ALA A 83 -1.77 17.37 -2.41
C ALA A 83 -0.41 17.64 -3.10
N ALA A 84 0.51 16.66 -3.06
CA ALA A 84 1.79 16.77 -3.73
C ALA A 84 1.65 16.76 -5.26
N GLU A 85 0.74 15.95 -5.80
CA GLU A 85 0.40 15.94 -7.23
C GLU A 85 -0.20 17.29 -7.66
N GLU A 86 -1.08 17.88 -6.86
CA GLU A 86 -1.66 19.20 -7.15
C GLU A 86 -0.58 20.29 -7.17
N GLN A 87 0.32 20.32 -6.17
CA GLN A 87 1.41 21.28 -6.13
C GLN A 87 2.34 21.14 -7.35
N LEU A 88 2.71 19.91 -7.72
CA LEU A 88 3.54 19.66 -8.89
C LEU A 88 2.87 20.20 -10.17
N ASN A 89 1.57 19.95 -10.34
CA ASN A 89 0.82 20.46 -11.48
C ASN A 89 0.82 22.00 -11.52
N GLN A 90 0.63 22.66 -10.38
CA GLN A 90 0.69 24.12 -10.29
C GLN A 90 2.08 24.67 -10.69
N GLU A 91 3.15 24.02 -10.24
CA GLU A 91 4.53 24.38 -10.61
C GLU A 91 4.77 24.21 -12.12
N ILE A 92 4.30 23.11 -12.71
CA ILE A 92 4.37 22.87 -14.16
C ILE A 92 3.64 23.99 -14.93
N TYR A 93 2.41 24.33 -14.54
CA TYR A 93 1.65 25.40 -15.21
C TYR A 93 2.33 26.77 -15.08
N SER A 94 2.88 27.08 -13.91
CA SER A 94 3.62 28.32 -13.68
C SER A 94 4.86 28.42 -14.56
N MET A 95 5.61 27.31 -14.70
CA MET A 95 6.78 27.22 -15.56
C MET A 95 6.40 27.41 -17.03
N LEU A 96 5.37 26.71 -17.52
CA LEU A 96 4.90 26.84 -18.90
C LEU A 96 4.45 28.26 -19.24
N ASN A 97 3.69 28.89 -18.34
CA ASN A 97 3.27 30.28 -18.50
C ASN A 97 4.45 31.25 -18.53
N SER A 98 5.46 31.01 -17.70
CA SER A 98 6.68 31.83 -17.66
C SER A 98 7.49 31.68 -18.95
N MET A 99 7.63 30.46 -19.46
CA MET A 99 8.29 30.18 -20.74
C MET A 99 7.55 30.84 -21.90
N GLN A 100 6.22 30.78 -21.93
CA GLN A 100 5.43 31.42 -22.98
C GLN A 100 5.55 32.95 -22.95
N LYS A 101 5.55 33.56 -21.76
CA LYS A 101 5.81 35.01 -21.62
C LYS A 101 7.21 35.38 -22.11
N GLN A 102 8.23 34.61 -21.74
CA GLN A 102 9.61 34.81 -22.20
C GLN A 102 9.69 34.72 -23.74
N PHE A 103 9.03 33.73 -24.34
CA PHE A 103 8.98 33.56 -25.78
C PHE A 103 8.35 34.76 -26.50
N GLU A 104 7.20 35.25 -26.02
CA GLU A 104 6.54 36.43 -26.60
C GLU A 104 7.38 37.71 -26.46
N ILE A 105 8.14 37.87 -25.37
CA ILE A 105 9.07 39.00 -25.20
C ILE A 105 10.18 38.94 -26.25
N ILE A 106 10.78 37.76 -26.45
CA ILE A 106 11.85 37.56 -27.46
C ILE A 106 11.31 37.84 -28.87
N LYS A 107 10.10 37.37 -29.18
CA LYS A 107 9.46 37.58 -30.48
C LYS A 107 9.15 39.04 -30.78
N LYS A 108 8.79 39.85 -29.78
CA LYS A 108 8.50 41.29 -29.96
C LYS A 108 9.76 42.16 -30.08
N ASN A 109 10.90 41.66 -29.60
CA ASN A 109 12.17 42.39 -29.61
C ASN A 109 13.04 42.06 -30.85
N ASN A 110 12.57 41.19 -31.74
CA ASN A 110 13.11 40.92 -33.09
C ASN A 110 12.14 41.44 -34.15
#